data_AF-A0A353VMC0-F1
#
_entry.id   AF-A0A353VMC0-F1
#
_cell.length_a   1.000
_cell.length_b   1.000
_cell.length_c   1.000
_cell.angle_alpha   90.00
_cell.angle_beta   90.00
_cell.angle_gamma   90.00
#
_symmetry.space_group_name_H-M   'P 1'
#
loop_
_entity.id
_entity.type
_entity.pdbx_description
1 polymer ?
#
loop_
_entity_poly.entity_id
_entity_poly.type
_entity_poly.pdbx_seq_one_letter_code
_entity_poly.pdbx_strand_id
1 'polypeptide(L)'
;MIKWSEIINLLVFAGIIWLVVSGAFRNDDLEQARTTIQAIQKDLGLLKDSLNAVQNDLDVVLYDLDVTENELLILRTDRDLLELEQERRNARNWEELQRLKKEILEAETRREELLKKAEAFEL
;
A
#
# COMPACT_ATOMS: atom_id res chain seq x y z
N MET A 1 32.85 -69.35 5.32
CA MET A 1 31.57 -69.22 6.05
C MET A 1 31.05 -67.82 5.70
N ILE A 2 30.02 -67.72 4.86
CA ILE A 2 29.51 -66.41 4.42
C ILE A 2 28.95 -65.70 5.66
N LYS A 3 29.42 -64.47 5.90
CA LYS A 3 28.96 -63.71 7.06
C LYS A 3 27.52 -63.30 6.80
N TRP A 4 26.64 -63.53 7.77
CA TRP A 4 25.23 -63.13 7.68
C TRP A 4 25.04 -61.64 7.34
N SER A 5 25.99 -60.79 7.73
CA SER A 5 26.03 -59.37 7.38
C SER A 5 26.19 -59.11 5.87
N GLU A 6 26.89 -59.97 5.13
CA GLU A 6 27.09 -59.82 3.68
C GLU A 6 25.81 -60.16 2.91
N ILE A 7 25.06 -61.17 3.38
CA ILE A 7 23.78 -61.56 2.80
C ILE A 7 22.72 -60.46 3.02
N ILE A 8 22.68 -59.89 4.23
CA ILE A 8 21.76 -58.79 4.56
C ILE A 8 22.05 -57.56 3.68
N ASN A 9 23.32 -57.18 3.53
CA ASN A 9 23.69 -56.06 2.66
C ASN A 9 23.28 -56.31 1.21
N LEU A 10 23.50 -57.52 0.69
CA LEU A 10 23.17 -57.85 -0.69
C LEU A 10 21.65 -57.81 -0.96
N LEU A 11 20.84 -58.21 0.01
CA LEU A 11 19.37 -58.09 -0.06
C LEU A 11 18.90 -56.64 -0.01
N VAL A 12 19.54 -55.79 0.81
CA VAL A 12 19.24 -54.35 0.85
C VAL A 12 19.61 -53.69 -0.49
N PHE A 13 20.78 -54.01 -1.05
CA PHE A 13 21.18 -53.50 -2.37
C PHE A 13 20.24 -53.97 -3.48
N ALA A 14 19.85 -55.24 -3.48
CA ALA A 14 18.87 -55.77 -4.43
C ALA A 14 17.50 -55.09 -4.30
N GLY A 15 17.06 -54.79 -3.08
CA GLY A 15 15.84 -54.04 -2.80
C GLY A 15 15.88 -52.60 -3.30
N ILE A 16 17.01 -51.90 -3.12
CA ILE A 16 17.23 -50.55 -3.63
C ILE A 16 17.28 -50.56 -5.16
N ILE A 17 18.00 -51.50 -5.77
CA ILE A 17 18.05 -51.66 -7.23
C ILE A 17 16.65 -51.98 -7.78
N TRP A 18 15.90 -52.87 -7.13
CA TRP A 18 14.54 -53.19 -7.53
C TRP A 18 13.60 -51.97 -7.40
N LEU A 19 13.75 -51.16 -6.35
CA LEU A 19 13.01 -49.88 -6.20
C LEU A 19 13.34 -48.87 -7.31
N VAL A 20 14.59 -48.77 -7.71
CA VAL A 20 15.04 -47.89 -8.80
C VAL A 20 14.57 -48.41 -10.16
N VAL A 21 14.67 -49.72 -10.41
CA VAL A 21 14.31 -50.36 -11.69
C VAL A 21 12.79 -50.49 -11.87
N SER A 22 12.05 -50.71 -10.78
CA SER A 22 10.57 -50.75 -10.81
C SER A 22 9.94 -49.39 -11.09
N GLY A 23 10.74 -48.32 -11.11
CA GLY A 23 10.28 -46.96 -11.33
C GLY A 23 9.39 -46.46 -10.19
N ALA A 24 9.46 -47.03 -8.99
CA ALA A 24 8.71 -46.50 -7.84
C ALA A 24 9.13 -45.05 -7.51
N PHE A 25 10.32 -44.63 -7.93
CA PHE A 25 10.72 -43.23 -8.11
C PHE A 25 10.57 -42.87 -9.61
N ARG A 26 9.36 -42.54 -10.08
CA ARG A 26 9.16 -42.11 -11.47
C ARG A 26 9.69 -40.69 -11.65
N ASN A 27 10.54 -40.49 -12.66
CA ASN A 27 10.92 -39.15 -13.12
C ASN A 27 9.69 -38.28 -13.44
N ASP A 28 8.58 -38.90 -13.85
CA ASP A 28 7.32 -38.23 -14.18
C ASP A 28 6.71 -37.48 -12.99
N ASP A 29 6.83 -38.00 -11.76
CA ASP A 29 6.31 -37.34 -10.55
C ASP A 29 7.19 -36.14 -10.17
N LEU A 30 8.50 -36.26 -10.36
CA LEU A 30 9.46 -35.17 -10.18
C LEU A 30 9.29 -34.08 -11.25
N GLU A 31 9.02 -34.46 -12.50
CA GLU A 31 8.78 -33.54 -13.60
C GLU A 31 7.45 -32.79 -13.44
N GLN A 32 6.39 -33.49 -12.99
CA GLN A 32 5.13 -32.86 -12.61
C GLN A 32 5.31 -31.90 -11.43
N ALA A 33 6.01 -32.31 -10.37
CA ALA A 33 6.31 -31.44 -9.24
C ALA A 33 7.08 -30.19 -9.67
N ARG A 34 8.09 -30.34 -10.54
CA ARG A 34 8.86 -29.23 -11.11
C ARG A 34 7.98 -28.28 -11.92
N THR A 35 7.10 -28.81 -12.76
CA THR A 35 6.17 -28.03 -13.57
C THR A 35 5.18 -27.26 -12.70
N THR A 36 4.63 -27.90 -11.67
CA THR A 36 3.74 -27.27 -10.68
C THR A 36 4.46 -26.16 -9.91
N ILE A 37 5.71 -26.38 -9.47
CA ILE A 37 6.51 -25.35 -8.81
C ILE A 37 6.75 -24.16 -9.74
N GLN A 38 7.07 -24.39 -11.02
CA GLN A 38 7.25 -23.31 -12.00
C GLN A 38 5.95 -22.52 -12.24
N ALA A 39 4.80 -23.20 -12.29
CA ALA A 39 3.51 -22.54 -12.39
C ALA A 39 3.22 -21.67 -11.16
N ILE A 40 3.41 -22.21 -9.94
CA ILE A 40 3.24 -21.46 -8.69
C ILE A 40 4.19 -20.25 -8.63
N GLN A 41 5.45 -20.39 -9.07
CA GLN A 41 6.40 -19.28 -9.11
C GLN A 41 5.94 -18.17 -10.06
N LYS A 42 5.38 -18.55 -11.22
CA LYS A 42 4.81 -17.59 -12.17
C LYS A 42 3.60 -16.88 -11.58
N ASP A 43 2.68 -17.62 -10.96
CA ASP A 43 1.48 -17.06 -10.34
C ASP A 43 1.83 -16.12 -9.18
N LEU A 44 2.83 -16.49 -8.37
CA LEU A 44 3.36 -15.64 -7.30
C LEU A 44 3.98 -14.34 -7.87
N GLY A 45 4.68 -14.44 -9.00
CA GLY A 45 5.19 -13.28 -9.72
C GLY A 45 4.08 -12.33 -10.16
N LEU A 46 3.02 -12.87 -10.79
CA LEU A 46 1.86 -12.09 -11.20
C LEU A 46 1.12 -11.44 -10.02
N LEU A 47 0.97 -12.17 -8.91
CA LEU A 47 0.37 -11.63 -7.69
C LEU A 47 1.20 -10.50 -7.09
N LYS A 48 2.53 -10.63 -7.10
CA LYS A 48 3.43 -9.58 -6.63
C LYS A 48 3.30 -8.32 -7.50
N ASP A 49 3.28 -8.48 -8.81
CA ASP A 49 3.11 -7.36 -9.74
C ASP A 49 1.75 -6.68 -9.55
N SER A 50 0.68 -7.47 -9.39
CA SER A 50 -0.66 -6.96 -9.10
C SER A 50 -0.71 -6.21 -7.76
N LEU A 51 -0.02 -6.70 -6.72
CA LEU A 51 0.03 -6.03 -5.42
C LEU A 51 0.77 -4.69 -5.53
N ASN A 52 1.88 -4.64 -6.27
CA ASN A 52 2.60 -3.39 -6.52
C ASN A 52 1.75 -2.38 -7.28
N ALA A 53 0.96 -2.84 -8.27
CA ALA A 53 0.05 -1.96 -9.00
C ALA A 53 -1.03 -1.36 -8.07
N VAL A 54 -1.67 -2.20 -7.24
CA VAL A 54 -2.66 -1.73 -6.26
C VAL A 54 -2.06 -0.77 -5.24
N GLN A 55 -0.81 -1.01 -4.81
CA GLN A 55 -0.12 -0.10 -3.90
C GLN A 55 0.11 1.27 -4.55
N ASN A 56 0.58 1.30 -5.79
CA ASN A 56 0.76 2.56 -6.52
C ASN A 56 -0.57 3.31 -6.71
N ASP A 57 -1.64 2.58 -7.06
CA ASP A 57 -2.98 3.18 -7.20
C ASP A 57 -3.46 3.77 -5.86
N LEU A 58 -3.20 3.07 -4.74
CA LEU A 58 -3.53 3.56 -3.41
C LEU A 58 -2.75 4.83 -3.05
N ASP A 59 -1.45 4.88 -3.37
CA ASP A 59 -0.62 6.06 -3.12
C ASP A 59 -1.14 7.29 -3.89
N VAL A 60 -1.60 7.11 -5.14
CA VAL A 60 -2.25 8.17 -5.93
C VAL A 60 -3.57 8.61 -5.28
N VAL A 61 -4.42 7.67 -4.86
CA VAL A 61 -5.70 8.00 -4.22
C VAL A 61 -5.49 8.75 -2.90
N LEU A 62 -4.49 8.37 -2.10
CA LEU A 62 -4.16 9.07 -0.86
C LEU A 62 -3.67 10.49 -1.13
N TYR A 63 -2.85 10.66 -2.16
CA TYR A 63 -2.41 11.98 -2.61
C TYR A 63 -3.59 12.87 -3.02
N ASP A 64 -4.49 12.36 -3.88
CA ASP A 64 -5.68 13.10 -4.33
C ASP A 64 -6.61 13.47 -3.16
N LEU A 65 -6.70 12.59 -2.16
CA LEU A 65 -7.47 12.83 -0.95
C LEU A 65 -6.88 13.98 -0.12
N ASP A 66 -5.56 14.00 0.07
CA ASP A 66 -4.85 15.07 0.79
C ASP A 66 -5.03 16.44 0.10
N VAL A 67 -4.98 16.46 -1.24
CA VAL A 67 -5.26 17.65 -2.05
C VAL A 67 -6.70 18.12 -1.81
N THR A 68 -7.67 17.23 -1.98
CA THR A 68 -9.10 17.54 -1.83
C THR A 68 -9.45 18.02 -0.42
N GLU A 69 -8.85 17.43 0.62
CA GLU A 69 -9.04 17.87 1.99
C GLU A 69 -8.52 19.30 2.19
N ASN A 70 -7.35 19.62 1.64
CA ASN A 70 -6.79 20.97 1.73
C ASN A 70 -7.66 22.00 0.99
N GLU A 71 -8.15 21.68 -0.21
CA GLU A 71 -9.10 22.54 -0.94
C GLU A 71 -10.38 22.79 -0.13
N LEU A 72 -10.92 21.76 0.52
CA LEU A 72 -12.10 21.90 1.36
C LEU A 72 -11.85 22.81 2.58
N LEU A 73 -10.65 22.73 3.18
CA LEU A 73 -10.26 23.64 4.28
C LEU A 73 -10.12 25.09 3.81
N ILE A 74 -9.59 25.32 2.61
CA ILE A 74 -9.54 26.65 1.99
C ILE A 74 -10.96 27.19 1.82
N LEU A 75 -11.86 26.42 1.18
CA LEU A 75 -13.24 26.85 0.95
C LEU A 75 -14.01 27.15 2.23
N ARG A 76 -13.81 26.36 3.29
CA ARG A 76 -14.39 26.62 4.61
C ARG A 76 -13.86 27.93 5.20
N THR A 77 -12.55 28.15 5.11
CA THR A 77 -11.90 29.37 5.60
C THR A 77 -12.40 30.60 4.84
N ASP A 78 -12.56 30.50 3.52
CA ASP A 78 -13.10 31.56 2.68
C ASP A 78 -14.55 31.90 3.04
N ARG A 79 -15.39 30.89 3.31
CA ARG A 79 -16.75 31.10 3.83
C ARG A 79 -16.72 31.81 5.18
N ASP A 80 -15.92 31.33 6.12
CA ASP A 80 -15.83 31.91 7.46
C ASP A 80 -15.33 33.37 7.40
N LEU A 81 -14.39 33.67 6.51
CA LEU A 81 -13.95 35.05 6.24
C LEU A 81 -15.09 35.93 5.75
N LEU A 82 -15.90 35.45 4.79
CA LEU A 82 -17.06 36.21 4.30
C LEU A 82 -18.09 36.48 5.41
N GLU A 83 -18.33 35.50 6.29
CA GLU A 83 -19.21 35.67 7.45
C GLU A 83 -18.65 36.72 8.42
N LEU A 84 -17.36 36.61 8.79
CA LEU A 84 -16.68 37.58 9.66
C LEU A 84 -16.66 38.99 9.06
N GLU A 85 -16.44 39.13 7.75
CA GLU A 85 -16.51 40.43 7.08
C GLU A 85 -17.92 41.03 7.12
N GLN A 86 -18.94 40.19 6.99
CA GLN A 86 -20.33 40.62 7.08
C GLN A 86 -20.69 41.05 8.51
N GLU A 87 -20.25 40.31 9.53
CA GLU A 87 -20.38 40.72 10.93
C GLU A 87 -19.65 42.05 11.19
N ARG A 88 -18.43 42.21 10.64
CA ARG A 88 -17.64 43.44 10.76
C ARG A 88 -18.38 44.65 10.21
N ARG A 89 -19.12 44.49 9.10
CA ARG A 89 -19.97 45.55 8.52
C ARG A 89 -21.18 45.89 9.38
N ASN A 90 -21.69 44.93 10.15
CA ASN A 90 -22.85 45.08 11.03
C ASN A 90 -22.48 45.45 12.48
N ALA A 91 -21.18 45.51 12.79
CA ALA A 91 -20.67 45.79 14.13
C ALA A 91 -21.23 47.10 14.67
N ARG A 92 -21.70 47.07 15.92
CA ARG A 92 -22.42 48.21 16.53
C ARG A 92 -21.53 49.05 17.42
N ASN A 93 -20.37 48.54 17.79
CA ASN A 93 -19.41 49.23 18.65
C ASN A 93 -17.96 48.99 18.22
N TRP A 94 -17.05 49.78 18.78
CA TRP A 94 -15.63 49.74 18.42
C TRP A 94 -14.92 48.49 18.92
N GLU A 95 -15.29 47.97 20.09
CA GLU A 95 -14.66 46.79 20.69
C GLU A 95 -14.92 45.53 19.86
N GLU A 96 -16.17 45.31 19.47
CA GLU A 96 -16.60 44.26 18.54
C GLU A 96 -15.88 44.38 17.20
N LEU A 97 -15.76 45.60 16.66
CA LEU A 97 -15.03 45.84 15.42
C LEU A 97 -13.54 45.46 15.52
N GLN A 98 -12.87 45.77 16.64
CA GLN A 98 -11.47 45.40 16.83
C GLN A 98 -11.30 43.89 16.99
N ARG A 99 -12.21 43.24 17.71
CA ARG A 99 -12.22 41.78 17.83
C ARG A 99 -12.37 41.11 16.46
N LEU A 100 -13.36 41.52 15.67
CA LEU A 100 -13.60 40.96 14.33
C LEU A 100 -12.42 41.21 13.38
N LYS A 101 -11.78 42.38 13.44
CA LYS A 101 -10.56 42.64 12.66
C LYS A 101 -9.44 41.67 13.00
N LYS A 102 -9.26 41.33 14.28
CA LYS A 102 -8.26 40.36 14.71
C LYS A 102 -8.60 38.95 14.21
N GLU A 103 -9.85 38.53 14.35
CA GLU A 103 -10.30 37.20 13.88
C GLU A 103 -10.18 37.06 12.36
N ILE A 104 -10.49 38.11 11.59
CA ILE A 104 -10.28 38.14 10.14
C ILE A 104 -8.80 37.98 9.80
N LEU A 105 -7.91 38.73 10.46
CA LEU A 105 -6.47 38.63 10.22
C LEU A 105 -5.93 37.21 10.51
N GLU A 106 -6.40 36.58 11.59
CA GLU A 106 -6.04 35.21 11.94
C GLU A 106 -6.59 34.19 10.92
N ALA A 107 -7.79 34.41 10.39
CA ALA A 107 -8.37 33.59 9.33
C ALA A 107 -7.65 33.77 7.98
N GLU A 108 -7.26 35.00 7.62
CA GLU A 108 -6.44 35.29 6.43
C GLU A 108 -5.07 34.61 6.52
N THR A 109 -4.43 34.64 7.69
CA THR A 109 -3.14 33.97 7.90
C THR A 109 -3.28 32.45 7.72
N ARG A 110 -4.32 31.84 8.30
CA ARG A 110 -4.60 30.41 8.11
C ARG A 110 -4.87 30.07 6.63
N ARG A 111 -5.58 30.93 5.92
CA ARG A 111 -5.83 30.77 4.48
C ARG A 111 -4.53 30.77 3.69
N GLU A 112 -3.61 31.70 3.99
CA GLU A 112 -2.29 31.74 3.34
C GLU A 112 -1.47 30.47 3.58
N GLU A 113 -1.52 29.91 4.79
CA GLU A 113 -0.84 28.64 5.10
C GLU A 113 -1.43 27.48 4.28
N LEU A 114 -2.76 27.41 4.15
CA LEU A 114 -3.43 26.39 3.34
C LEU A 114 -3.13 26.55 1.84
N LEU A 115 -3.01 27.79 1.35
CA LEU A 115 -2.63 28.07 -0.04
C LEU A 115 -1.17 27.66 -0.31
N LYS A 116 -0.24 27.91 0.61
CA LYS A 116 1.13 27.41 0.49
C LYS A 116 1.19 25.88 0.49
N LYS A 117 0.34 25.23 1.30
CA LYS A 117 0.21 23.77 1.25
C LYS A 117 -0.36 23.31 -0.09
N ALA A 118 -1.30 24.05 -0.68
CA ALA A 118 -1.84 23.76 -2.02
C ALA A 118 -0.77 23.89 -3.11
N GLU A 119 0.04 24.95 -3.08
CA GLU A 119 1.16 25.14 -4.01
C GLU A 119 2.18 23.99 -3.93
N ALA A 120 2.37 23.41 -2.75
CA ALA A 120 3.23 22.25 -2.57
C ALA A 120 2.70 20.97 -3.23
N PHE A 121 1.41 20.90 -3.56
CA PHE A 121 0.82 19.79 -4.33
C PHE A 121 0.89 19.99 -5.85
N GLU A 122 1.28 21.17 -6.33
CA GLU A 122 1.44 21.42 -7.77
C GLU A 122 2.88 21.16 -8.28
N LEU A 123 3.82 20.91 -7.36
CA LEU A 123 5.25 20.65 -7.62
C LEU A 123 5.57 19.16 -7.78
#